data_AF-A0A4V3JMU7-F1
#
_entry.id   AF-A0A4V3JMU7-F1
#
_cell.length_a   1.000
_cell.length_b   1.000
_cell.length_c   1.000
_cell.angle_alpha   90.00
_cell.angle_beta   90.00
_cell.angle_gamma   90.00
#
_symmetry.space_group_name_H-M   'P 1'
#
loop_
_entity.id
_entity.type
_entity.pdbx_description
1 polymer ?
#
loop_
_entity_poly.entity_id
_entity_poly.type
_entity_poly.pdbx_seq_one_letter_code
_entity_poly.pdbx_strand_id
1 'polypeptide(L)'
;MKIQSLVVLISILSLFPFALSSFSAEEETKLIEKALVETLSTQEQKEALQKYLTNLSKKKRNEATHLRELASTEPKHHSSQARKKKLVELAAQLDKEASIHEETLKTLQQSLVQ
;
A
#
# COMPACT_ATOMS: atom_id res chain seq x y z
N MET A 1 -5.26 14.11 29.35
CA MET A 1 -6.06 13.06 28.67
C MET A 1 -5.71 12.82 27.19
N LYS A 2 -4.86 13.64 26.52
CA LYS A 2 -4.54 13.44 25.08
C LYS A 2 -3.56 12.29 24.79
N ILE A 3 -2.61 12.03 25.68
CA ILE A 3 -1.55 11.02 25.48
C ILE A 3 -2.08 9.60 25.70
N GLN A 4 -3.02 9.41 26.63
CA GLN A 4 -3.67 8.11 26.85
C GLN A 4 -4.41 7.62 25.60
N SER A 5 -5.07 8.51 24.86
CA SER A 5 -5.76 8.13 23.62
C SER A 5 -4.79 7.66 22.53
N LEU A 6 -3.59 8.24 22.49
CA LEU A 6 -2.57 7.93 21.50
C LEU A 6 -1.86 6.61 21.80
N VAL A 7 -1.63 6.33 23.09
CA VAL A 7 -1.11 5.04 23.57
C VAL A 7 -2.11 3.91 23.31
N VAL A 8 -3.41 4.14 23.55
CA VAL A 8 -4.45 3.15 23.26
C VAL A 8 -4.54 2.83 21.77
N LEU A 9 -4.43 3.86 20.91
CA LEU A 9 -4.46 3.66 19.45
C LEU A 9 -3.25 2.83 18.96
N ILE A 10 -2.05 3.10 19.48
CA ILE A 10 -0.83 2.33 19.16
C ILE A 10 -0.96 0.87 19.65
N SER A 11 -1.51 0.65 20.85
CA SER A 11 -1.70 -0.69 21.41
C SER A 11 -2.71 -1.52 20.61
N ILE A 12 -3.80 -0.91 20.12
CA ILE A 12 -4.78 -1.61 19.26
C ILE A 12 -4.13 -2.01 17.91
N LEU A 13 -3.28 -1.15 17.35
CA LEU A 13 -2.59 -1.43 16.09
C LEU A 13 -1.59 -2.59 16.20
N SER A 14 -1.07 -2.85 17.41
CA SER A 14 -0.11 -3.95 17.66
C SER A 14 -0.75 -5.34 17.85
N LEU A 15 -2.09 -5.42 17.92
CA LEU A 15 -2.83 -6.66 18.16
C LEU A 15 -3.27 -7.40 16.88
N PHE A 16 -2.91 -6.92 15.69
CA PHE A 16 -3.26 -7.58 14.42
C PHE A 16 -2.09 -8.42 13.89
N PRO A 17 -2.10 -9.76 14.08
CA PRO A 17 -1.20 -10.64 13.35
C PRO A 17 -1.72 -10.74 11.90
N PHE A 18 -1.02 -10.10 10.96
CA PHE A 18 -1.29 -10.15 9.53
C PHE A 18 -1.15 -11.60 8.99
N ALA A 19 -2.24 -12.35 8.95
CA ALA A 19 -2.32 -13.61 8.22
C ALA A 19 -2.67 -13.32 6.75
N LEU A 20 -1.63 -13.40 5.91
CA LEU A 20 -1.63 -13.04 4.49
C LEU A 20 -2.56 -13.94 3.65
N SER A 21 -3.78 -13.44 3.42
CA SER A 21 -4.62 -13.88 2.30
C SER A 21 -4.58 -12.78 1.25
N SER A 22 -3.80 -12.94 0.17
CA SER A 22 -3.47 -11.88 -0.79
C SER A 22 -4.68 -11.18 -1.43
N PHE A 23 -5.82 -11.85 -1.57
CA PHE A 23 -7.07 -11.22 -2.04
C PHE A 23 -7.77 -10.42 -0.93
N SER A 24 -7.75 -10.94 0.31
CA SER A 24 -8.30 -10.25 1.48
C SER A 24 -7.49 -9.01 1.85
N ALA A 25 -6.16 -9.07 1.72
CA ALA A 25 -5.26 -7.99 2.11
C ALA A 25 -5.44 -6.74 1.22
N GLU A 26 -5.77 -6.93 -0.06
CA GLU A 26 -6.05 -5.86 -0.99
C GLU A 26 -7.34 -5.11 -0.62
N GLU A 27 -8.43 -5.86 -0.45
CA GLU A 27 -9.74 -5.31 -0.06
C GLU A 27 -9.66 -4.67 1.33
N GLU A 28 -8.96 -5.31 2.27
CA GLU A 28 -8.72 -4.79 3.61
C GLU A 28 -7.93 -3.48 3.56
N THR A 29 -6.85 -3.41 2.77
CA THR A 29 -6.07 -2.17 2.59
C THR A 29 -6.95 -1.05 2.05
N LYS A 30 -7.76 -1.33 1.03
CA LYS A 30 -8.70 -0.38 0.46
C LYS A 30 -9.72 0.12 1.48
N LEU A 31 -10.27 -0.77 2.30
CA LEU A 31 -11.25 -0.44 3.34
C LEU A 31 -10.62 0.39 4.46
N ILE A 32 -9.43 0.02 4.93
CA ILE A 32 -8.69 0.75 5.96
C ILE A 32 -8.36 2.17 5.48
N GLU A 33 -7.85 2.29 4.26
CA GLU A 33 -7.50 3.58 3.67
C GLU A 33 -8.71 4.48 3.48
N LYS A 34 -9.83 3.92 3.03
CA LYS A 34 -11.09 4.65 2.92
C LYS A 34 -11.59 5.11 4.29
N ALA A 35 -11.57 4.24 5.30
CA ALA A 35 -11.95 4.59 6.66
C ALA A 35 -11.03 5.67 7.26
N LEU A 36 -9.74 5.62 6.94
CA LEU A 36 -8.80 6.68 7.31
C LEU A 36 -9.24 8.00 6.69
N VAL A 37 -9.42 8.08 5.36
CA VAL A 37 -9.86 9.31 4.68
C VAL A 37 -11.15 9.88 5.29
N GLU A 38 -12.13 9.02 5.60
CA GLU A 38 -13.42 9.42 6.18
C GLU A 38 -13.31 9.92 7.64
N THR A 39 -12.30 9.48 8.40
CA THR A 39 -12.14 9.83 9.82
C THR A 39 -11.23 11.03 10.07
N LEU A 40 -10.45 11.47 9.08
CA LEU A 40 -9.55 12.62 9.24
C LEU A 40 -10.34 13.93 9.36
N SER A 41 -10.11 14.65 10.45
CA SER A 41 -10.84 15.88 10.81
C SER A 41 -9.99 17.14 10.72
N THR A 42 -8.65 17.02 10.68
CA THR A 42 -7.76 18.18 10.59
C THR A 42 -6.96 18.21 9.29
N GLN A 43 -6.58 19.41 8.87
CA GLN A 43 -5.78 19.61 7.66
C GLN A 43 -4.40 18.94 7.78
N GLU A 44 -3.76 18.99 8.95
CA GLU A 44 -2.46 18.35 9.16
C GLU A 44 -2.55 16.83 9.02
N GLN A 45 -3.64 16.22 9.48
CA GLN A 45 -3.86 14.78 9.32
C GLN A 45 -4.02 14.40 7.85
N LYS A 46 -4.78 15.20 7.09
CA LYS A 46 -4.97 14.99 5.65
C LYS A 46 -3.65 15.13 4.89
N GLU A 47 -2.83 16.13 5.21
CA GLU A 47 -1.50 16.30 4.62
C GLU A 47 -0.54 15.15 4.96
N ALA A 48 -0.59 14.63 6.20
CA ALA A 48 0.21 13.49 6.61
C ALA A 48 -0.18 12.22 5.84
N LEU A 49 -1.48 11.95 5.70
CA LEU A 49 -1.98 10.83 4.91
C LEU A 49 -1.64 10.98 3.43
N GLN A 50 -1.76 12.18 2.87
CA GLN A 50 -1.37 12.47 1.49
C GLN A 50 0.11 12.13 1.23
N LYS A 51 1.01 12.58 2.12
CA LYS A 51 2.44 12.27 2.03
C LYS A 51 2.70 10.78 2.17
N TYR A 52 2.01 10.13 3.11
CA TYR A 52 2.11 8.68 3.33
C TYR A 52 1.74 7.89 2.06
N LEU A 53 0.53 8.12 1.51
CA LEU A 53 0.03 7.43 0.33
C LEU A 53 0.91 7.68 -0.91
N THR A 54 1.38 8.92 -1.09
CA THR A 54 2.30 9.29 -2.18
C THR A 54 3.63 8.53 -2.08
N ASN A 55 4.19 8.44 -0.88
CA ASN A 55 5.45 7.73 -0.67
C ASN A 55 5.27 6.23 -0.84
N LEU A 56 4.15 5.68 -0.38
CA LEU A 56 3.87 4.26 -0.43
C LEU A 56 3.62 3.79 -1.87
N SER A 57 2.78 4.49 -2.63
CA SER A 57 2.56 4.19 -4.05
C SER A 57 3.87 4.23 -4.83
N LYS A 58 4.65 5.30 -4.67
CA LYS A 58 5.97 5.44 -5.33
C LYS A 58 6.93 4.31 -4.97
N LYS A 59 7.00 3.92 -3.68
CA LYS A 59 7.84 2.80 -3.25
C LYS A 59 7.43 1.50 -3.93
N LYS A 60 6.13 1.20 -3.97
CA LYS A 60 5.57 0.00 -4.62
C LYS A 60 5.83 -0.02 -6.12
N ARG A 61 5.64 1.11 -6.82
CA ARG A 61 5.98 1.26 -8.25
C ARG A 61 7.47 1.00 -8.53
N ASN A 62 8.34 1.56 -7.70
CA ASN A 62 9.79 1.39 -7.85
C ASN A 62 10.20 -0.08 -7.64
N GLU A 63 9.63 -0.73 -6.63
CA GLU A 63 9.89 -2.14 -6.35
C GLU A 63 9.35 -3.05 -7.46
N ALA A 64 8.15 -2.76 -8.00
CA ALA A 64 7.61 -3.45 -9.17
C ALA A 64 8.53 -3.32 -10.39
N THR A 65 9.10 -2.12 -10.61
CA THR A 65 10.05 -1.86 -11.68
C THR A 65 11.32 -2.67 -11.50
N HIS A 66 11.90 -2.65 -10.30
CA HIS A 66 13.09 -3.42 -9.96
C HIS A 66 12.87 -4.93 -10.15
N LEU A 67 11.70 -5.47 -9.77
CA LEU A 67 11.38 -6.88 -9.98
C LEU A 67 11.27 -7.24 -11.47
N ARG A 68 10.77 -6.34 -12.32
CA ARG A 68 10.75 -6.54 -13.78
C ARG A 68 12.15 -6.52 -14.38
N GLU A 69 13.01 -5.63 -13.90
CA GLU A 69 14.42 -5.59 -14.30
C GLU A 69 15.15 -6.87 -13.87
N LEU A 70 14.88 -7.37 -12.66
CA LEU A 70 15.41 -8.66 -12.23
C LEU A 70 14.87 -9.80 -13.11
N ALA A 71 13.57 -9.78 -13.44
CA ALA A 71 12.96 -10.77 -14.32
C ALA A 71 13.51 -10.73 -15.76
N SER A 72 13.94 -9.56 -16.23
CA SER A 72 14.49 -9.39 -17.58
C SER A 72 15.92 -9.91 -17.70
N THR A 73 16.67 -9.89 -16.59
CA THR A 73 18.05 -10.39 -16.50
C THR A 73 18.15 -11.90 -16.22
N GLU A 74 17.04 -12.59 -15.93
CA GLU A 74 17.03 -14.04 -15.73
C GLU A 74 17.44 -14.83 -16.99
N PRO A 75 18.32 -15.84 -16.88
CA PRO A 75 18.77 -16.64 -18.02
C PRO A 75 17.66 -17.53 -18.59
N LYS A 76 17.78 -17.92 -19.87
CA LYS A 76 16.77 -18.71 -20.59
C LYS A 76 16.90 -20.21 -20.35
N HIS A 77 16.80 -20.64 -19.09
CA HIS A 77 16.75 -22.06 -18.70
C HIS A 77 15.41 -22.42 -18.04
N HIS A 78 15.02 -23.70 -18.04
CA HIS A 78 13.71 -24.14 -17.55
C HIS A 78 13.45 -23.76 -16.08
N SER A 79 14.45 -23.85 -15.20
CA SER A 79 14.34 -23.41 -13.80
C SER A 79 14.19 -21.89 -13.67
N SER A 80 14.88 -21.12 -14.50
CA SER A 80 14.82 -19.65 -14.54
C SER A 80 13.50 -19.12 -15.11
N GLN A 81 12.79 -19.88 -15.94
CA GLN A 81 11.45 -19.50 -16.41
C GLN A 81 10.43 -19.43 -15.27
N ALA A 82 10.45 -20.40 -14.34
CA ALA A 82 9.57 -20.38 -13.18
C ALA A 82 9.88 -19.19 -12.25
N ARG A 83 11.16 -18.90 -12.03
CA ARG A 83 11.60 -17.73 -11.24
C ARG A 83 11.19 -16.42 -11.90
N LYS A 84 11.45 -16.27 -13.21
CA LYS A 84 11.05 -15.11 -14.00
C LYS A 84 9.54 -14.86 -13.90
N LYS A 85 8.72 -15.90 -14.03
CA LYS A 85 7.27 -15.81 -13.89
C LYS A 85 6.86 -15.29 -12.50
N LYS A 86 7.44 -15.83 -11.42
CA LYS A 86 7.18 -15.35 -10.05
C LYS A 86 7.55 -13.89 -9.86
N LEU A 87 8.69 -13.45 -10.39
CA LEU A 87 9.11 -12.04 -10.30
C LEU A 87 8.13 -11.10 -11.01
N VAL A 88 7.63 -11.51 -12.19
CA VAL A 88 6.61 -10.75 -12.93
C VAL A 88 5.28 -10.73 -12.18
N GLU A 89 4.87 -11.84 -11.59
CA GLU A 89 3.64 -11.91 -10.78
C GLU A 89 3.72 -10.99 -9.54
N LEU A 90 4.83 -11.01 -8.82
CA LEU A 90 5.07 -10.12 -7.69
C LEU A 90 5.08 -8.64 -8.12
N ALA A 91 5.71 -8.32 -9.25
CA ALA A 91 5.69 -6.97 -9.79
C ALA A 91 4.26 -6.50 -10.11
N ALA A 92 3.43 -7.38 -10.67
CA ALA A 92 2.03 -7.08 -10.97
C ALA A 92 1.20 -6.86 -9.69
N GLN A 93 1.45 -7.63 -8.63
CA GLN A 93 0.80 -7.44 -7.33
C GLN A 93 1.15 -6.07 -6.72
N LEU A 94 2.43 -5.71 -6.72
CA LEU A 94 2.89 -4.41 -6.22
C LEU A 94 2.30 -3.23 -7.00
N ASP A 95 2.11 -3.36 -8.32
CA ASP A 95 1.43 -2.34 -9.11
C ASP A 95 -0.06 -2.20 -8.77
N LYS A 96 -0.71 -3.32 -8.43
CA LYS A 96 -2.10 -3.30 -7.97
C LYS A 96 -2.23 -2.59 -6.63
N GLU A 97 -1.35 -2.90 -5.67
CA GLU A 97 -1.26 -2.20 -4.39
C GLU A 97 -0.99 -0.70 -4.57
N ALA A 98 -0.01 -0.35 -5.42
CA ALA A 98 0.29 1.05 -5.75
C ALA A 98 -0.94 1.79 -6.30
N SER A 99 -1.71 1.13 -7.16
CA SER A 99 -2.90 1.71 -7.77
C SER A 99 -4.01 1.99 -6.73
N ILE A 100 -4.13 1.17 -5.69
CA ILE A 100 -5.09 1.38 -4.60
C ILE A 100 -4.71 2.64 -3.81
N HIS A 101 -3.44 2.76 -3.44
CA HIS A 101 -2.94 3.95 -2.74
C HIS A 101 -3.14 5.22 -3.57
N GLU A 102 -2.95 5.15 -4.89
CA GLU A 102 -3.19 6.26 -5.82
C GLU A 102 -4.68 6.61 -5.94
N GLU A 103 -5.57 5.61 -5.91
CA GLU A 103 -7.03 5.81 -5.92
C GLU A 103 -7.51 6.46 -4.61
N THR A 104 -7.00 6.01 -3.46
CA THR A 104 -7.24 6.65 -2.16
C THR A 104 -6.71 8.08 -2.15
N LEU A 105 -5.50 8.31 -2.67
CA LEU A 105 -4.91 9.65 -2.74
C LEU A 105 -5.79 10.62 -3.56
N LYS A 106 -6.33 10.15 -4.68
CA LYS A 106 -7.28 10.93 -5.50
C LYS A 106 -8.55 11.26 -4.72
N THR A 107 -9.08 10.30 -3.97
CA THR A 107 -10.28 10.50 -3.12
C THR A 107 -10.01 11.52 -2.02
N LEU A 108 -8.87 11.42 -1.34
CA LEU A 108 -8.43 12.39 -0.33
C LEU A 108 -8.31 13.80 -0.92
N GLN A 109 -7.71 13.94 -2.10
CA GLN A 109 -7.59 15.23 -2.79
C GLN A 109 -8.95 15.83 -3.15
N GLN A 110 -9.91 15.01 -3.59
CA GLN A 110 -11.28 15.46 -3.86
C GLN A 110 -11.98 15.96 -2.58
N SER A 111 -11.73 15.32 -1.43
CA SER A 111 -12.27 15.73 -0.12
C SER A 111 -11.66 17.03 0.44
N LEU A 112 -10.59 17.55 -0.16
CA LEU A 112 -9.94 18.81 0.23
C LEU A 112 -10.47 20.02 -0.56
N VAL A 113 -11.12 19.78 -1.71
CA VAL A 113 -11.66 20.82 -2.59
C VAL A 113 -13.13 21.14 -2.27
N GLN A 114 -13.80 20.27 -1.50
CA GLN A 114 -15.16 20.45 -0.97
C GLN A 114 -15.14 21.18 0.36
#